data_AF-A0A1B7NPH7-F1
#
_entry.id   AF-A0A1B7NPH7-F1
#
_cell.length_a   1.000
_cell.length_b   1.000
_cell.length_c   1.000
_cell.angle_alpha   90.00
_cell.angle_beta   90.00
_cell.angle_gamma   90.00
#
_symmetry.space_group_name_H-M   'P 1'
#
loop_
_entity.id
_entity.type
_entity.pdbx_description
1 polymer ?
#
loop_
_entity_poly.entity_id
_entity_poly.type
_entity_poly.pdbx_seq_one_letter_code
_entity_poly.pdbx_strand_id
1 'polypeptide(L)'
;MTELDFWAALVADYNHTAQRLPTLTLNKIRAGVPPPLRGVVWPSIAGARDSDLLDEFERLSGETSPYEGLIGKDIGRSFPSVEMFRDPNGEGQQMLGRVLRCFSLYDNKIGYCQGLGFVVGPLLMHMSDAEAFCVLV
;
A
#
# COMPACT_ATOMS: atom_id res chain seq x y z
N MET A 1 -20.31 -22.09 -3.26
CA MET A 1 -19.16 -21.28 -2.84
C MET A 1 -19.66 -20.30 -1.81
N THR A 2 -19.13 -20.37 -0.58
CA THR A 2 -19.44 -19.37 0.44
C THR A 2 -18.73 -18.05 0.12
N GLU A 3 -19.08 -16.99 0.84
CA GLU A 3 -18.37 -15.71 0.69
C GLU A 3 -16.89 -15.81 1.07
N LEU A 4 -16.57 -16.55 2.13
CA LEU A 4 -15.19 -16.74 2.58
C LEU A 4 -14.39 -17.55 1.54
N ASP A 5 -14.98 -18.59 0.97
CA ASP A 5 -14.34 -19.39 -0.09
C ASP A 5 -13.97 -18.54 -1.30
N PHE A 6 -14.85 -17.61 -1.69
CA PHE A 6 -14.60 -16.70 -2.80
C PHE A 6 -13.39 -15.79 -2.51
N TRP A 7 -13.38 -15.13 -1.35
CA TRP A 7 -12.28 -14.22 -0.99
C TRP A 7 -10.97 -14.98 -0.79
N ALA A 8 -10.98 -16.17 -0.23
CA ALA A 8 -9.81 -17.03 -0.11
C ALA A 8 -9.23 -17.40 -1.49
N ALA A 9 -10.09 -17.77 -2.44
CA ALA A 9 -9.66 -18.06 -3.82
C ALA A 9 -9.07 -16.81 -4.50
N LEU A 10 -9.71 -15.65 -4.36
CA LEU A 10 -9.24 -14.39 -4.92
C LEU A 10 -7.90 -13.95 -4.32
N VAL A 11 -7.71 -14.12 -3.01
CA VAL A 11 -6.47 -13.80 -2.31
C VAL A 11 -5.35 -14.76 -2.72
N ALA A 12 -5.66 -16.01 -3.07
CA ALA A 12 -4.67 -16.96 -3.55
C ALA A 12 -4.18 -16.59 -4.97
N ASP A 13 -5.11 -16.33 -5.89
CA ASP A 13 -4.83 -15.94 -7.27
C ASP A 13 -5.99 -15.12 -7.85
N TYR A 14 -5.79 -13.80 -7.91
CA TYR A 14 -6.77 -12.88 -8.47
C TYR A 14 -7.02 -13.14 -9.95
N ASN A 15 -5.97 -13.35 -10.75
CA ASN A 15 -6.06 -13.51 -12.20
C ASN A 15 -6.86 -14.77 -12.55
N HIS A 16 -6.54 -15.89 -11.89
CA HIS A 16 -7.27 -17.14 -12.06
C HIS A 16 -8.74 -17.00 -11.63
N THR A 17 -8.99 -16.39 -10.47
CA THR A 17 -10.36 -16.20 -9.95
C THR A 17 -11.19 -15.30 -10.86
N ALA A 18 -10.62 -14.20 -11.36
CA ALA A 18 -11.28 -13.29 -12.29
C ALA A 18 -11.60 -13.95 -13.63
N GLN A 19 -10.72 -14.82 -14.15
CA GLN A 19 -10.96 -15.57 -15.38
C GLN A 19 -12.04 -16.66 -15.21
N ARG A 20 -12.05 -17.36 -14.06
CA ARG A 20 -13.01 -18.44 -13.80
C ARG A 20 -14.40 -17.92 -13.44
N LEU A 21 -14.48 -16.81 -12.70
CA LEU A 21 -15.72 -16.26 -12.13
C LEU A 21 -15.89 -14.76 -12.44
N PRO A 22 -15.86 -14.33 -13.71
CA PRO A 22 -15.73 -12.91 -14.08
C PRO A 22 -16.87 -12.03 -13.53
N THR A 23 -18.12 -12.47 -13.69
CA THR A 23 -19.30 -11.71 -13.22
C THR A 23 -19.36 -11.64 -11.70
N LEU A 24 -19.05 -12.73 -11.01
CA LEU A 24 -19.05 -12.77 -9.55
C LEU A 24 -17.95 -11.87 -8.97
N THR A 25 -16.73 -11.97 -9.52
CA THR A 25 -15.59 -11.15 -9.11
C THR A 25 -15.88 -9.66 -9.29
N LEU A 26 -16.42 -9.27 -10.46
CA LEU A 26 -16.81 -7.89 -10.71
C LEU A 26 -17.86 -7.39 -9.70
N ASN A 27 -18.90 -8.18 -9.44
CA ASN A 27 -19.97 -7.81 -8.52
C ASN A 27 -19.47 -7.70 -7.07
N LYS A 28 -18.61 -8.62 -6.63
CA LYS A 28 -18.01 -8.62 -5.28
C LYS A 28 -17.12 -7.40 -5.07
N ILE A 29 -16.26 -7.06 -6.04
CA ILE A 29 -15.40 -5.87 -5.94
C ILE A 29 -16.26 -4.59 -5.94
N ARG A 30 -17.28 -4.50 -6.79
CA ARG A 30 -18.20 -3.34 -6.84
C ARG A 30 -19.02 -3.16 -5.56
N ALA A 31 -19.39 -4.26 -4.90
CA ALA A 31 -20.07 -4.24 -3.61
C ALA A 31 -19.16 -3.77 -2.47
N GLY A 32 -17.84 -3.72 -2.70
CA GLY A 32 -16.83 -3.30 -1.75
C GLY A 32 -16.14 -4.49 -1.08
N VAL A 33 -14.81 -4.41 -0.99
CA VAL A 33 -14.00 -5.37 -0.24
C VAL A 33 -14.23 -5.16 1.26
N PRO A 34 -14.59 -6.22 2.03
CA PRO A 34 -14.76 -6.13 3.48
C PRO A 34 -13.51 -5.53 4.15
N PRO A 35 -13.65 -4.57 5.09
CA PRO A 35 -12.49 -3.88 5.68
C PRO A 35 -11.40 -4.80 6.24
N PRO A 36 -11.71 -5.91 6.96
CA PRO A 36 -10.68 -6.82 7.47
C PRO A 36 -9.91 -7.58 6.39
N LEU A 37 -10.43 -7.64 5.15
CA LEU A 37 -9.81 -8.38 4.04
C LEU A 37 -8.97 -7.50 3.13
N ARG A 38 -9.05 -6.17 3.25
CA ARG A 38 -8.35 -5.23 2.35
C ARG A 38 -6.84 -5.44 2.33
N GLY A 39 -6.25 -5.71 3.51
CA GLY A 39 -4.81 -5.96 3.66
C GLY A 39 -4.30 -7.16 2.86
N VAL A 40 -5.15 -8.15 2.54
CA VAL A 40 -4.74 -9.33 1.75
C VAL A 40 -5.32 -9.34 0.34
N VAL A 41 -6.47 -8.72 0.13
CA VAL A 41 -7.14 -8.63 -1.17
C VAL A 41 -6.46 -7.61 -2.06
N TRP A 42 -6.12 -6.43 -1.55
CA TRP A 42 -5.50 -5.39 -2.38
C TRP A 42 -4.13 -5.81 -2.92
N PRO A 43 -3.21 -6.38 -2.12
CA PRO A 43 -1.95 -6.88 -2.65
C PRO A 43 -2.14 -8.00 -3.69
N SER A 44 -3.12 -8.89 -3.50
CA SER A 44 -3.43 -9.94 -4.50
C SER A 44 -3.88 -9.34 -5.83
N ILE A 45 -4.77 -8.34 -5.79
CA ILE A 45 -5.28 -7.65 -6.99
C ILE A 45 -4.17 -6.87 -7.69
N ALA A 46 -3.30 -6.19 -6.92
CA ALA A 46 -2.18 -5.42 -7.45
C ALA A 46 -1.06 -6.31 -8.01
N GLY A 47 -1.02 -7.60 -7.65
CA GLY A 47 0.12 -8.46 -7.96
C GLY A 47 1.35 -8.17 -7.09
N ALA A 48 1.15 -7.51 -5.93
CA ALA A 48 2.20 -6.97 -5.07
C ALA A 48 2.87 -8.00 -4.15
N ARG A 49 2.83 -9.29 -4.49
CA ARG A 49 3.54 -10.36 -3.77
C ARG A 49 4.89 -10.63 -4.42
N ASP A 50 5.70 -9.59 -4.50
CA ASP A 50 7.00 -9.61 -5.14
C ASP A 50 8.10 -9.62 -4.07
N SER A 51 8.88 -10.71 -3.99
CA SER A 51 9.99 -10.81 -3.04
C SER A 51 11.11 -9.82 -3.35
N ASP A 52 11.32 -9.50 -4.63
CA ASP A 52 12.40 -8.62 -5.05
C ASP A 52 12.10 -7.17 -4.62
N LEU A 53 10.82 -6.76 -4.66
CA LEU A 53 10.40 -5.45 -4.14
C LEU A 53 10.48 -5.36 -2.61
N LEU A 54 10.20 -6.45 -1.90
CA LEU A 54 10.38 -6.50 -0.45
C LEU A 54 11.86 -6.35 -0.06
N ASP A 55 12.75 -7.08 -0.73
CA ASP A 55 14.19 -6.98 -0.51
C ASP A 55 14.71 -5.57 -0.84
N GLU A 56 14.20 -4.96 -1.91
CA GLU A 56 14.54 -3.60 -2.30
C GLU A 56 14.02 -2.56 -1.29
N PHE A 57 12.82 -2.75 -0.73
CA PHE A 57 12.29 -1.90 0.34
C PHE A 57 13.17 -1.94 1.60
N GLU A 58 13.57 -3.13 2.03
CA GLU A 58 14.47 -3.30 3.17
C GLU A 58 15.81 -2.61 2.92
N ARG A 59 16.37 -2.77 1.72
CA ARG A 59 17.62 -2.10 1.32
C ARG A 59 17.48 -0.57 1.33
N LEU A 60 16.41 -0.04 0.74
CA LEU A 60 16.17 1.40 0.61
C LEU A 60 15.77 2.06 1.93
N SER A 61 15.22 1.30 2.88
CA SER A 61 14.77 1.82 4.18
C SER A 61 15.91 2.43 5.01
N GLY A 62 17.16 2.02 4.78
CA GLY A 62 18.35 2.58 5.43
C GLY A 62 18.99 3.78 4.70
N GLU A 63 18.51 4.11 3.50
CA GLU A 63 19.11 5.15 2.66
C GLU A 63 18.50 6.54 2.92
N THR A 64 19.18 7.59 2.47
CA THR A 64 18.68 8.98 2.58
C THR A 64 18.14 9.46 1.23
N SER A 65 16.94 10.06 1.23
CA SER A 65 16.37 10.62 0.00
C SER A 65 16.73 12.10 -0.19
N PRO A 66 17.00 12.57 -1.43
CA PRO A 66 17.12 14.00 -1.69
C PRO A 66 15.81 14.78 -1.45
N TYR A 67 14.69 14.06 -1.25
CA TYR A 67 13.35 14.63 -1.07
C TYR A 67 12.89 14.71 0.40
N GLU A 68 13.74 14.43 1.40
CA GLU A 68 13.35 14.45 2.84
C GLU A 68 12.56 15.71 3.22
N GLY A 69 13.00 16.89 2.75
CA GLY A 69 12.36 18.16 3.07
C GLY A 69 10.96 18.33 2.48
N LEU A 70 10.67 17.73 1.33
CA LEU A 70 9.32 17.72 0.73
C LEU A 70 8.45 16.67 1.40
N ILE A 71 8.99 15.47 1.60
CA ILE A 71 8.32 14.34 2.26
C ILE A 71 7.87 14.75 3.67
N GLY A 72 8.77 15.33 4.48
CA GLY A 72 8.45 15.75 5.85
C GLY A 72 7.32 16.78 5.93
N LYS A 73 7.26 17.73 4.98
CA LYS A 73 6.16 18.69 4.88
C LYS A 73 4.83 18.01 4.52
N ASP A 74 4.86 16.98 3.68
CA ASP A 74 3.66 16.28 3.23
C ASP A 74 3.10 15.33 4.28
N ILE A 75 3.97 14.65 5.03
CA ILE A 75 3.59 13.81 6.17
C ILE A 75 2.78 14.61 7.18
N GLY A 76 3.27 15.79 7.60
CA GLY A 76 2.62 16.60 8.62
C GLY A 76 1.22 17.11 8.26
N ARG A 77 0.82 17.05 6.99
CA ARG A 77 -0.53 17.44 6.51
C ARG A 77 -1.35 16.26 5.98
N SER A 78 -0.79 15.05 5.96
CA SER A 78 -1.47 13.84 5.48
C SER A 78 -2.29 13.22 6.63
N PHE A 79 -3.62 13.24 6.49
CA PHE A 79 -4.56 12.64 7.45
C PHE A 79 -4.39 13.08 8.92
N PRO A 80 -4.28 14.38 9.24
CA PRO A 80 -3.98 14.85 10.60
C PRO A 80 -5.07 14.50 11.65
N SER A 81 -6.27 14.17 11.20
CA SER A 81 -7.39 13.74 12.06
C SER A 81 -7.48 12.22 12.26
N VAL A 82 -6.67 11.43 11.54
CA VAL A 82 -6.64 9.97 11.69
C VAL A 82 -5.66 9.62 12.79
N GLU A 83 -6.12 8.84 13.79
CA GLU A 83 -5.35 8.48 14.98
C GLU A 83 -3.94 7.97 14.66
N MET A 84 -3.81 7.10 13.65
CA MET A 84 -2.53 6.54 13.19
C MET A 84 -1.51 7.61 12.74
N PHE A 85 -1.95 8.72 12.15
CA PHE A 85 -1.09 9.75 11.56
C PHE A 85 -1.09 11.06 12.36
N ARG A 86 -1.83 11.12 13.48
CA ARG A 86 -2.06 12.35 14.24
C ARG A 86 -0.79 12.86 14.91
N ASP A 87 -0.03 11.98 15.53
CA ASP A 87 1.06 12.37 16.42
C ASP A 87 2.34 12.65 15.60
N PRO A 88 2.95 13.86 15.71
CA PRO A 88 4.19 14.17 15.03
C PRO A 88 5.30 13.19 15.37
N ASN A 89 5.94 12.61 14.35
CA ASN A 89 6.92 11.53 14.50
C ASN A 89 6.37 10.26 15.19
N GLY A 90 5.05 10.07 15.25
CA GLY A 90 4.43 8.82 15.67
C GLY A 90 4.68 7.70 14.65
N GLU A 91 4.40 6.46 15.05
CA GLU A 91 4.68 5.25 14.25
C GLU A 91 4.08 5.34 12.83
N GLY A 92 2.81 5.74 12.69
CA GLY A 92 2.19 5.85 11.37
C GLY A 92 2.82 6.92 10.48
N GLN A 93 3.27 8.05 11.04
CA GLN A 93 4.02 9.06 10.27
C GLN A 93 5.40 8.54 9.85
N GLN A 94 6.06 7.75 10.71
CA GLN A 94 7.33 7.11 10.38
C GLN A 94 7.18 6.07 9.27
N MET A 95 6.13 5.23 9.34
CA MET A 95 5.77 4.27 8.28
C MET A 95 5.51 5.00 6.96
N LEU A 96 4.68 6.06 6.99
CA LEU A 96 4.41 6.89 5.82
C LEU A 96 5.68 7.48 5.23
N GLY A 97 6.55 8.04 6.07
CA GLY A 97 7.84 8.57 5.63
C GLY A 97 8.75 7.52 5.02
N ARG A 98 8.80 6.31 5.58
CA ARG A 98 9.60 5.21 5.05
C ARG A 98 9.14 4.82 3.65
N VAL A 99 7.84 4.64 3.42
CA VAL A 99 7.30 4.30 2.09
C VAL A 99 7.59 5.40 1.07
N LEU A 100 7.30 6.66 1.41
CA LEU A 100 7.52 7.78 0.49
C LEU A 100 9.00 7.99 0.16
N ARG A 101 9.89 7.78 1.14
CA ARG A 101 11.34 7.80 0.94
C ARG A 101 11.77 6.67 0.01
N CYS A 102 11.40 5.43 0.31
CA CYS A 102 11.79 4.27 -0.49
C CYS A 102 11.27 4.42 -1.93
N PHE A 103 10.02 4.83 -2.12
CA PHE A 103 9.47 5.09 -3.46
C PHE A 103 10.29 6.14 -4.23
N SER A 104 10.65 7.26 -3.56
CA SER A 104 11.43 8.32 -4.20
C SER A 104 12.85 7.91 -4.62
N LEU A 105 13.39 6.87 -3.98
CA LEU A 105 14.69 6.29 -4.30
C LEU A 105 14.59 5.18 -5.35
N TYR A 106 13.51 4.41 -5.29
CA TYR A 106 13.20 3.33 -6.21
C TYR A 106 12.96 3.86 -7.63
N ASP A 107 12.01 4.79 -7.81
CA ASP A 107 11.81 5.48 -9.08
C ASP A 107 12.51 6.83 -9.06
N ASN A 108 13.83 6.82 -9.27
CA ASN A 108 14.63 8.05 -9.28
C ASN A 108 14.30 9.03 -10.42
N LYS A 109 13.57 8.59 -11.46
CA LYS A 109 13.17 9.45 -12.57
C LYS A 109 12.00 10.34 -12.17
N ILE A 110 11.06 9.78 -11.42
CA ILE A 110 9.94 10.52 -10.83
C ILE A 110 10.39 11.21 -9.54
N GLY A 111 11.11 10.49 -8.69
CA GLY A 111 11.45 10.90 -7.34
C GLY A 111 10.22 10.99 -6.46
N TYR A 112 10.09 12.10 -5.71
CA TYR A 112 8.93 12.36 -4.88
C TYR A 112 7.91 13.28 -5.57
N CYS A 113 6.69 12.78 -5.73
CA CYS A 113 5.54 13.59 -6.14
C CYS A 113 4.71 14.06 -4.94
N GLN A 114 4.45 15.37 -4.87
CA GLN A 114 3.60 15.94 -3.84
C GLN A 114 2.20 15.32 -3.86
N GLY A 115 1.68 14.96 -2.68
CA GLY A 115 0.36 14.35 -2.50
C GLY A 115 0.38 12.83 -2.50
N LEU A 116 1.52 12.18 -2.77
CA LEU A 116 1.64 10.71 -2.75
C LEU A 116 1.29 10.11 -1.38
N GLY A 117 1.48 10.89 -0.30
CA GLY A 117 1.03 10.50 1.04
C GLY A 117 -0.46 10.18 1.14
N PHE A 118 -1.32 10.79 0.31
CA PHE A 118 -2.76 10.49 0.27
C PHE A 118 -3.10 9.18 -0.44
N VAL A 119 -2.17 8.63 -1.23
CA VAL A 119 -2.28 7.29 -1.82
C VAL A 119 -1.78 6.24 -0.82
N VAL A 120 -0.65 6.50 -0.18
CA VAL A 120 -0.01 5.57 0.76
C VAL A 120 -0.76 5.46 2.09
N GLY A 121 -1.26 6.56 2.64
CA GLY A 121 -1.94 6.55 3.94
C GLY A 121 -3.08 5.52 4.05
N PRO A 122 -4.01 5.44 3.08
CA PRO A 122 -5.06 4.42 3.07
C PRO A 122 -4.52 2.97 2.98
N LEU A 123 -3.37 2.75 2.34
CA LEU A 123 -2.73 1.43 2.32
C LEU A 123 -2.24 1.08 3.72
N LEU A 124 -1.50 1.98 4.37
CA LEU A 124 -0.96 1.79 5.72
C LEU A 124 -2.02 1.56 6.80
N MET A 125 -3.25 2.05 6.61
CA MET A 125 -4.37 1.71 7.51
C MET A 125 -4.78 0.23 7.45
N HIS A 126 -4.29 -0.52 6.47
CA HIS A 126 -4.71 -1.89 6.16
C HIS A 126 -3.56 -2.89 5.99
N MET A 127 -2.29 -2.46 5.90
CA MET A 127 -1.12 -3.32 5.70
C MET A 127 0.16 -2.67 6.25
N SER A 128 1.27 -3.43 6.28
CA SER A 128 2.58 -2.91 6.69
C SER A 128 3.15 -1.88 5.69
N ASP A 129 4.20 -1.16 6.07
CA ASP A 129 4.88 -0.23 5.17
C ASP A 129 5.56 -0.94 3.99
N ALA A 130 6.17 -2.10 4.20
CA ALA A 130 6.73 -2.93 3.13
C ALA A 130 5.65 -3.37 2.12
N GLU A 131 4.50 -3.85 2.59
CA GLU A 131 3.38 -4.22 1.71
C GLU A 131 2.80 -2.99 0.98
N ALA A 132 2.65 -1.86 1.68
CA ALA A 132 2.16 -0.63 1.07
C ALA A 132 3.11 -0.10 -0.02
N PHE A 133 4.42 -0.25 0.17
CA PHE A 133 5.41 0.02 -0.86
C PHE A 133 5.23 -0.90 -2.07
N CYS A 134 5.10 -2.21 -1.87
CA CYS A 134 4.90 -3.17 -2.95
C CYS A 134 3.60 -2.94 -3.73
N VAL A 135 2.53 -2.46 -3.08
CA VAL A 135 1.26 -2.12 -3.75
C VAL A 135 1.35 -0.80 -4.51
N LEU A 136 2.23 0.11 -4.09
CA LEU A 136 2.42 1.41 -4.72
C LEU A 136 3.26 1.31 -6.01
N VAL A 137 4.27 0.44 -6.03
CA VAL A 137 5.17 0.19 -7.17
C VAL A 137 4.46 -0.61 -8.26
#